data_AF-A5JL81-F1
#
_entry.id   AF-A5JL81-F1
#
_cell.length_a   1.000
_cell.length_b   1.000
_cell.length_c   1.000
_cell.angle_alpha   90.00
_cell.angle_beta   90.00
_cell.angle_gamma   90.00
#
_symmetry.space_group_name_H-M   'P 1'
#
loop_
_entity.id
_entity.type
_entity.pdbx_description
1 polymer ?
#
loop_
_entity_poly.entity_id
_entity_poly.type
_entity_poly.pdbx_seq_one_letter_code
_entity_poly.pdbx_strand_id
1 'polypeptide(L)'
;AFLNLDILKSIESEWRKTQCMPREVCVDVGREFGAPTNVFYKPPCVSVYRCGGCCHSEDKQCRNISTGYLSKTLFEITVPITQGTKPVTISVANHTQCSCLSKLDIYKQVHSIIRR
;
A
#
# COMPACT_ATOMS: atom_id res chain seq x y z
N ALA A 1 -35.71 -24.60 -0.59
CA ALA A 1 -35.36 -23.70 0.53
C ALA A 1 -35.29 -22.28 -0.03
N PHE A 2 -36.13 -21.37 0.46
CA PHE A 2 -36.04 -19.95 0.07
C PHE A 2 -34.85 -19.34 0.82
N LEU A 3 -33.81 -18.92 0.11
CA LEU A 3 -32.73 -18.13 0.71
C LEU A 3 -33.31 -16.78 1.13
N ASN A 4 -33.16 -16.44 2.42
CA ASN A 4 -33.63 -15.19 2.98
C ASN A 4 -32.87 -14.02 2.30
N LEU A 5 -33.62 -13.07 1.73
CA LEU A 5 -33.06 -11.92 1.01
C LEU A 5 -32.12 -11.08 1.87
N ASP A 6 -32.36 -10.98 3.17
CA ASP A 6 -31.52 -10.19 4.07
C ASP A 6 -30.16 -10.86 4.33
N ILE A 7 -30.13 -12.20 4.32
CA ILE A 7 -28.87 -12.97 4.37
C ILE A 7 -28.05 -12.70 3.11
N LEU A 8 -28.68 -12.73 1.93
CA LEU A 8 -28.00 -12.46 0.67
C LEU A 8 -27.42 -11.03 0.62
N LYS A 9 -28.18 -10.04 1.08
CA LYS A 9 -27.69 -8.65 1.20
C LYS A 9 -26.51 -8.54 2.16
N SER A 10 -26.55 -9.25 3.29
CA SER A 10 -25.45 -9.24 4.24
C SER A 10 -24.18 -9.85 3.64
N ILE A 11 -24.30 -10.98 2.94
CA ILE A 11 -23.18 -11.64 2.25
C ILE A 11 -22.58 -10.72 1.18
N GLU A 12 -23.44 -10.11 0.35
CA GLU A 12 -23.00 -9.18 -0.70
C GLU A 12 -22.30 -7.94 -0.12
N SER A 13 -22.80 -7.41 1.00
CA SER A 13 -22.19 -6.28 1.70
C SER A 13 -20.77 -6.61 2.17
N GLU A 14 -20.59 -7.77 2.81
CA GLU A 14 -19.26 -8.21 3.26
C GLU A 14 -18.34 -8.51 2.08
N TRP A 15 -18.85 -9.10 1.00
CA TRP A 15 -18.09 -9.29 -0.23
C TRP A 15 -17.58 -7.95 -0.78
N ARG A 16 -18.45 -6.94 -0.91
CA ARG A 16 -18.07 -5.61 -1.42
C ARG A 16 -17.06 -4.90 -0.53
N LYS A 17 -17.21 -4.96 0.79
CA LYS A 17 -16.28 -4.33 1.75
C LYS A 17 -14.91 -4.97 1.74
N THR A 18 -14.80 -6.26 1.40
CA THR A 18 -13.55 -7.03 1.46
C THR A 18 -12.84 -7.15 0.10
N GLN A 19 -13.41 -6.62 -0.98
CA GLN A 19 -12.78 -6.64 -2.32
C GLN A 19 -11.40 -5.98 -2.37
N CYS A 20 -10.58 -6.43 -3.31
CA CYS A 20 -9.27 -5.84 -3.62
C CYS A 20 -9.42 -4.40 -4.14
N MET A 21 -9.02 -3.42 -3.32
CA MET A 21 -9.08 -1.99 -3.64
C MET A 21 -7.98 -1.22 -2.89
N PRO A 22 -7.66 0.03 -3.29
CA PRO A 22 -6.83 0.91 -2.49
C PRO A 22 -7.47 1.16 -1.11
N ARG A 23 -6.69 1.00 -0.05
CA ARG A 23 -7.09 1.23 1.34
C ARG A 23 -6.04 2.08 2.03
N GLU A 24 -6.49 3.04 2.83
CA GLU A 24 -5.61 3.87 3.63
C GLU A 24 -4.92 3.04 4.71
N VAL A 25 -3.60 3.14 4.80
CA VAL A 25 -2.77 2.41 5.75
C VAL A 25 -1.65 3.30 6.30
N CYS A 26 -1.17 2.93 7.48
CA CYS A 26 -0.02 3.54 8.13
C CYS A 26 1.27 2.85 7.66
N VAL A 27 2.15 3.59 7.00
CA VAL A 27 3.45 3.08 6.52
C VAL A 27 4.58 3.64 7.38
N ASP A 28 5.38 2.75 7.96
CA ASP A 28 6.62 3.07 8.66
C ASP A 28 7.67 3.55 7.65
N VAL A 29 8.08 4.82 7.79
CA VAL A 29 8.98 5.49 6.85
C VAL A 29 10.38 4.88 6.91
N GLY A 30 10.88 4.59 8.11
CA GLY A 30 12.22 4.03 8.28
C GLY A 30 12.33 2.66 7.60
N ARG A 31 11.32 1.81 7.75
CA ARG A 31 11.27 0.49 7.09
C ARG A 31 11.08 0.59 5.59
N GLU A 32 10.18 1.46 5.12
CA GLU A 32 9.88 1.62 3.69
C GLU A 32 11.10 2.11 2.91
N PHE A 33 11.90 3.02 3.48
CA PHE A 33 13.08 3.60 2.84
C PHE A 33 14.41 2.95 3.26
N GLY A 34 14.38 1.89 4.08
CA GLY A 34 15.58 1.18 4.53
C GLY A 34 16.54 2.05 5.34
N ALA A 35 16.01 2.90 6.21
CA ALA A 35 16.81 3.85 6.99
C ALA A 35 17.79 3.12 7.93
N PRO A 36 19.02 3.65 8.11
CA PRO A 36 19.96 3.15 9.10
C PRO A 36 19.38 3.15 10.52
N THR A 37 19.90 2.30 11.39
CA THR A 37 19.44 2.18 12.79
C THR A 37 19.63 3.45 13.63
N ASN A 38 20.50 4.36 13.18
CA ASN A 38 20.74 5.63 13.83
C ASN A 38 19.96 6.81 13.22
N VAL A 39 19.07 6.56 12.25
CA VAL A 39 18.21 7.56 11.62
C VAL A 39 16.76 7.34 12.04
N PHE A 40 16.10 8.40 12.48
CA PHE A 40 14.71 8.39 12.94
C PHE A 40 13.90 9.47 12.25
N TYR A 41 12.63 9.17 11.96
CA TYR A 41 11.69 10.12 11.36
C TYR A 41 10.65 10.59 12.38
N LYS A 42 10.27 11.86 12.31
CA LYS A 42 9.13 12.43 13.06
C LYS A 42 8.15 13.16 12.12
N PRO A 43 6.88 12.71 12.01
CA PRO A 43 6.36 11.44 12.53
C PRO A 43 7.09 10.23 11.91
N PRO A 44 7.12 9.06 12.59
CA PRO A 44 7.78 7.86 12.07
C PRO A 44 6.99 7.18 10.95
N CYS A 45 5.69 7.49 10.84
CA CYS A 45 4.79 6.89 9.88
C CYS A 45 4.03 7.95 9.08
N VAL A 46 3.54 7.52 7.92
CA VAL A 46 2.73 8.34 7.02
C VAL A 46 1.49 7.58 6.57
N SER A 47 0.39 8.31 6.36
CA SER A 47 -0.83 7.74 5.77
C SER A 47 -0.77 7.75 4.24
N VAL A 48 -0.93 6.58 3.61
CA VAL A 48 -0.99 6.40 2.15
C VAL A 48 -1.96 5.28 1.79
N TYR A 49 -2.39 5.24 0.53
CA TYR A 49 -3.18 4.12 0.02
C TYR A 49 -2.29 2.98 -0.47
N ARG A 50 -2.57 1.76 0.02
CA ARG A 50 -1.98 0.50 -0.46
C ARG A 50 -3.09 -0.46 -0.89
N CYS A 51 -2.75 -1.42 -1.73
CA CYS A 51 -3.74 -2.41 -2.18
C CYS A 51 -3.99 -3.42 -1.05
N GLY A 52 -5.26 -3.67 -0.74
CA GLY A 52 -5.64 -4.64 0.26
C GLY A 52 -7.06 -5.16 0.03
N GLY A 53 -7.42 -6.22 0.75
CA GLY A 53 -8.63 -7.00 0.53
C GLY A 53 -8.32 -8.36 -0.09
N CYS A 54 -9.38 -9.09 -0.43
CA CYS A 54 -9.31 -10.47 -0.87
C CYS A 54 -9.59 -10.59 -2.38
N CYS A 55 -9.02 -11.64 -2.95
CA CYS A 55 -9.35 -12.11 -4.29
C CYS A 55 -10.26 -13.34 -4.18
N HIS A 56 -11.09 -13.56 -5.20
CA HIS A 56 -12.00 -14.70 -5.24
C HIS A 56 -11.28 -16.05 -5.30
N SER A 57 -10.08 -16.09 -5.88
CA SER A 57 -9.30 -17.30 -6.11
C SER A 57 -7.93 -17.16 -5.46
N GLU A 58 -7.46 -18.20 -4.79
CA GLU A 58 -6.19 -18.21 -4.02
C GLU A 58 -4.94 -18.10 -4.91
N ASP A 59 -5.06 -18.44 -6.20
CA ASP A 59 -4.00 -18.29 -7.19
C ASP A 59 -3.77 -16.81 -7.59
N LYS A 60 -4.65 -15.91 -7.17
CA LYS A 60 -4.59 -14.47 -7.43
C LYS A 60 -4.18 -13.69 -6.20
N GLN A 61 -3.41 -12.64 -6.42
CA GLN A 61 -2.97 -11.71 -5.38
C GLN A 61 -3.48 -10.31 -5.67
N CYS A 62 -3.91 -9.60 -4.63
CA CYS A 62 -4.31 -8.20 -4.75
C CYS A 62 -3.07 -7.31 -4.93
N ARG A 63 -2.91 -6.73 -6.12
CA ARG A 63 -1.73 -5.95 -6.51
C ARG A 63 -2.15 -4.62 -7.13
N ASN A 64 -1.26 -3.64 -7.08
CA ASN A 64 -1.46 -2.36 -7.76
C ASN A 64 -1.27 -2.52 -9.27
N ILE A 65 -2.15 -1.87 -10.03
CA ILE A 65 -2.01 -1.71 -11.49
C ILE A 65 -1.64 -0.27 -11.86
N SER A 66 -1.86 0.69 -10.95
CA SER A 66 -1.33 2.04 -11.04
C SER A 66 -0.94 2.59 -9.66
N THR A 67 0.12 3.40 -9.67
CA THR A 67 0.69 4.03 -8.48
C THR A 67 1.02 5.48 -8.80
N GLY A 68 0.54 6.39 -7.96
CA GLY A 68 1.05 7.76 -7.87
C GLY A 68 2.06 7.88 -6.73
N TYR A 69 2.71 9.03 -6.63
CA TYR A 69 3.61 9.35 -5.53
C TYR A 69 3.17 10.63 -4.85
N LEU A 70 3.19 10.62 -3.52
CA LEU A 70 2.82 11.77 -2.70
C LEU A 70 4.04 12.30 -1.96
N SER A 71 4.26 13.60 -2.05
CA SER A 71 5.25 14.31 -1.25
C SER A 71 4.76 14.47 0.18
N LYS A 72 5.58 14.07 1.16
CA LYS A 72 5.29 14.24 2.59
C LYS A 72 6.51 14.80 3.30
N THR A 73 6.30 15.79 4.15
CA THR A 73 7.39 16.43 4.90
C THR A 73 7.43 15.90 6.33
N LEU A 74 8.63 15.50 6.75
CA LEU A 74 8.93 14.90 8.06
C LEU A 74 10.19 15.56 8.62
N PHE A 75 10.47 15.39 9.90
CA PHE A 75 11.79 15.65 10.44
C PHE A 75 12.63 14.38 10.41
N GLU A 76 13.85 14.49 9.90
CA GLU A 76 14.88 13.47 10.03
C GLU A 76 15.80 13.81 11.19
N ILE A 77 16.12 12.79 11.99
CA ILE A 77 16.96 12.89 13.19
C ILE A 77 18.02 11.80 13.13
N THR A 78 19.29 12.20 13.12
CA THR A 78 20.43 11.27 13.14
C THR A 78 21.08 11.28 14.52
N VAL A 79 21.33 10.09 15.09
CA VAL A 79 21.92 9.91 16.43
C VAL A 79 23.39 9.45 16.30
N PRO A 80 24.31 9.98 17.13
CA PRO A 80 24.14 11.05 18.11
C PRO A 80 23.76 12.38 17.44
N ILE A 81 23.02 13.22 18.16
CA ILE A 81 22.51 14.49 17.62
C ILE A 81 23.70 15.43 17.39
N THR A 82 24.26 15.39 16.19
CA THR A 82 25.36 16.26 15.75
C THR A 82 24.85 17.51 15.06
N GLN A 83 23.63 17.46 14.52
CA GLN A 83 22.95 18.55 13.82
C GLN A 83 21.50 18.60 14.32
N GLY A 84 20.90 19.80 14.32
CA GLY A 84 19.49 19.96 14.66
C GLY A 84 18.56 19.16 13.74
N THR A 85 17.30 19.00 14.14
CA THR A 85 16.28 18.29 13.35
C THR A 85 16.04 19.00 12.02
N LYS A 86 16.20 18.30 10.88
CA LYS A 86 16.01 18.89 9.56
C LYS A 86 14.69 18.43 8.94
N PRO A 87 13.88 19.35 8.35
CA PRO A 87 12.74 18.93 7.56
C PRO A 87 13.22 18.30 6.26
N VAL A 88 12.71 17.11 5.97
CA VAL A 88 12.95 16.36 4.73
C VAL A 88 11.62 16.09 4.06
N THR A 89 11.58 16.18 2.72
CA THR A 89 10.41 15.80 1.94
C THR A 89 10.70 14.47 1.27
N ILE A 90 9.88 13.47 1.57
CA ILE A 90 9.95 12.13 0.99
C ILE A 90 8.85 11.96 -0.05
N SER A 91 9.11 11.12 -1.05
CA SER A 91 8.15 10.74 -2.08
C SER A 91 7.66 9.32 -1.82
N VAL A 92 6.40 9.16 -1.41
CA VAL A 92 5.85 7.89 -0.94
C VAL A 92 4.86 7.33 -1.94
N ALA A 93 5.02 6.05 -2.29
CA ALA A 93 4.12 5.35 -3.20
C ALA A 93 2.69 5.30 -2.64
N ASN A 94 1.73 5.70 -3.49
CA ASN A 94 0.31 5.73 -3.22
C ASN A 94 -0.44 5.02 -4.34
N HIS A 95 -1.00 3.84 -4.04
CA HIS A 95 -1.70 3.03 -5.02
C HIS A 95 -3.03 3.70 -5.40
N THR A 96 -3.25 3.90 -6.69
CA THR A 96 -4.46 4.55 -7.20
C THR A 96 -5.47 3.55 -7.75
N GLN A 97 -5.01 2.38 -8.21
CA GLN A 97 -5.88 1.29 -8.66
C GLN A 97 -5.26 -0.07 -8.32
N CYS A 98 -6.11 -1.03 -7.97
CA CYS A 98 -5.73 -2.39 -7.59
C CYS A 98 -6.52 -3.42 -8.42
N SER A 99 -5.92 -4.59 -8.63
CA SER A 99 -6.57 -5.72 -9.29
C SER A 99 -6.06 -7.05 -8.74
N CYS A 100 -6.86 -8.10 -8.90
CA CYS A 100 -6.49 -9.47 -8.58
C CYS A 100 -5.73 -10.09 -9.75
N LEU A 101 -4.42 -10.21 -9.61
CA LEU A 101 -3.52 -10.68 -10.66
C LEU A 101 -3.05 -12.10 -10.39
N SER A 102 -3.00 -12.92 -11.44
CA SER A 102 -2.35 -14.23 -11.37
C SER A 102 -0.82 -14.08 -11.30
N LYS A 103 -0.10 -15.14 -10.93
CA LYS A 103 1.37 -15.16 -10.98
C LYS A 103 1.93 -14.79 -12.36
N LEU A 104 1.26 -15.23 -13.44
CA LEU A 104 1.68 -14.92 -14.81
C LEU A 104 1.47 -13.44 -15.15
N ASP A 105 0.37 -12.83 -14.71
CA ASP A 105 0.10 -11.41 -14.94
C ASP A 105 1.11 -10.53 -14.20
N ILE A 106 1.47 -10.91 -12.98
CA ILE A 106 2.52 -10.24 -12.20
C ILE A 106 3.85 -10.31 -12.96
N TYR A 107 4.23 -11.47 -13.48
CA TYR A 107 5.44 -11.62 -14.29
C TYR A 107 5.41 -10.71 -15.52
N LYS A 108 4.31 -10.70 -16.28
CA LYS A 108 4.15 -9.82 -17.45
C LYS A 108 4.25 -8.34 -17.08
N GLN A 109 3.63 -7.93 -15.96
CA GLN A 109 3.69 -6.56 -15.48
C GLN A 109 5.13 -6.11 -15.23
N VAL A 110 5.93 -6.91 -14.53
CA VAL A 110 7.36 -6.59 -14.26
C VAL A 110 8.17 -6.54 -15.57
N HIS A 111 8.01 -7.52 -16.46
CA HIS A 111 8.80 -7.60 -17.68
C HIS A 111 8.36 -6.63 -18.78
N SER A 112 7.13 -6.11 -18.73
CA SER A 112 6.67 -5.04 -19.64
C SER A 112 7.37 -3.70 -19.37
N ILE A 113 7.82 -3.47 -18.13
CA ILE A 113 8.56 -2.26 -17.74
C ILE A 113 10.00 -2.31 -18.28
N ILE A 114 10.60 -3.50 -18.38
CA ILE A 114 12.00 -3.68 -18.83
C ILE A 114 12.15 -3.45 -20.35
N ARG A 115 11.07 -3.59 -21.13
CA ARG A 115 11.09 -3.46 -22.60
C ARG A 115 10.76 -2.06 -23.13
N ARG A 116 10.79 -1.02 -22.27
CA ARG A 116 10.58 0.38 -22.66
C ARG A 116 11.86 1.19 -22.56
#